data_AF-A0A258TVT2-F1
#
_entry.id   AF-A0A258TVT2-F1
#
_cell.length_a   1.000
_cell.length_b   1.000
_cell.length_c   1.000
_cell.angle_alpha   90.00
_cell.angle_beta   90.00
_cell.angle_gamma   90.00
#
_symmetry.space_group_name_H-M   'P 1'
#
loop_
_entity.id
_entity.type
_entity.pdbx_description
1 polymer ?
#
loop_
_entity_poly.entity_id
_entity_poly.type
_entity_poly.pdbx_seq_one_letter_code
_entity_poly.pdbx_strand_id
1 'polypeptide(L)'
;MQRKSNNKKPTQAPGKGWVRKTLCGTAVLGLAMSMQPALAGHGHEHRHGHGHGYGHDDFATITPYNRVARLPVVRDENGQVDHKATYAKVQAAALALANYVARYKDSAVLGTTIIKGDDWVLGGTSLNCRKTQTCTDAEISQAIIEIPSPEPIDPNDPAYLADGTVTAANTKKASVLDFCNEHYAKQALGVSPIVGDRKIVNGYSHTPALPCEVSIWNDDEHIYVDMLDPNAIFSLFFTDVLFSADMADPAFAEAIADLPPQVKAEIRAVVLHAMTEFDAKTKVVDKQLGPKYRSMEQVVEVVANSPYQSPYLHIGYTKADGAAFSAAESTAVTQAIINTMSINNTPTQGTHPTVVNGTPLDSILSPGSSWRSARATPLTLPGNNHVIEACSPKYAKMAMSTGLHHVTALPCEITVQIIDQDGNGSLETLVVSYLDPHFMLSALFADISEEEKAAFAPIPGAILSDLQKVVAAALTVNSGIALNPGARISYKMLP
;
A
#
# COMPACT_ATOMS: atom_id res chain seq x y z
N MET A 1 -13.60 -41.09 41.39
CA MET A 1 -14.68 -41.38 42.36
C MET A 1 -16.00 -40.94 41.73
N GLN A 2 -16.95 -41.88 41.53
CA GLN A 2 -18.41 -41.71 41.25
C GLN A 2 -18.85 -40.76 40.10
N ARG A 3 -19.88 -40.99 39.28
CA ARG A 3 -20.78 -42.09 38.85
C ARG A 3 -21.65 -41.44 37.74
N LYS A 4 -21.96 -42.20 36.66
CA LYS A 4 -23.24 -42.32 35.90
C LYS A 4 -24.14 -41.08 35.66
N SER A 5 -24.97 -40.93 34.63
CA SER A 5 -25.31 -41.57 33.34
C SER A 5 -26.65 -40.92 32.91
N ASN A 6 -26.96 -40.96 31.61
CA ASN A 6 -28.30 -40.95 31.00
C ASN A 6 -28.97 -39.60 30.72
N ASN A 7 -29.24 -39.23 29.45
CA ASN A 7 -30.09 -39.82 28.39
C ASN A 7 -31.50 -39.19 28.40
N LYS A 8 -31.89 -38.52 27.31
CA LYS A 8 -33.22 -38.58 26.64
C LYS A 8 -33.42 -37.48 25.58
N LYS A 9 -33.43 -37.90 24.32
CA LYS A 9 -34.40 -37.46 23.27
C LYS A 9 -35.76 -38.14 23.57
N PRO A 10 -36.94 -37.69 23.05
CA PRO A 10 -37.22 -37.71 21.61
C PRO A 10 -38.34 -36.76 21.03
N THR A 11 -38.37 -36.66 19.68
CA THR A 11 -39.52 -36.65 18.69
C THR A 11 -40.85 -35.95 19.00
N GLN A 12 -41.70 -35.42 18.09
CA GLN A 12 -41.83 -35.23 16.63
C GLN A 12 -43.15 -34.43 16.41
N ALA A 13 -43.19 -33.52 15.40
CA ALA A 13 -44.24 -33.12 14.40
C ALA A 13 -45.78 -33.24 14.70
N PRO A 14 -46.76 -32.94 13.80
CA PRO A 14 -46.78 -32.26 12.47
C PRO A 14 -47.97 -31.26 12.25
N GLY A 15 -48.09 -30.65 11.05
CA GLY A 15 -49.39 -30.16 10.50
C GLY A 15 -49.27 -28.95 9.55
N LYS A 16 -49.37 -29.14 8.22
CA LYS A 16 -50.53 -28.84 7.31
C LYS A 16 -50.90 -27.33 7.21
N GLY A 17 -51.08 -26.70 6.05
CA GLY A 17 -51.36 -27.24 4.72
C GLY A 17 -51.43 -26.20 3.59
N TRP A 18 -51.82 -26.76 2.43
CA TRP A 18 -52.04 -26.28 1.07
C TRP A 18 -52.92 -25.03 0.85
N VAL A 19 -52.61 -24.21 -0.18
CA VAL A 19 -53.57 -23.74 -1.23
C VAL A 19 -52.83 -23.45 -2.55
N ARG A 20 -53.34 -24.02 -3.65
CA ARG A 20 -53.05 -23.72 -5.07
C ARG A 20 -54.06 -22.70 -5.63
N LYS A 21 -53.66 -21.94 -6.66
CA LYS A 21 -54.41 -21.40 -7.86
C LYS A 21 -53.43 -20.42 -8.56
N THR A 22 -52.88 -20.57 -9.76
CA THR A 22 -53.35 -20.80 -11.16
C THR A 22 -54.20 -19.68 -11.76
N LEU A 23 -53.66 -18.99 -12.79
CA LEU A 23 -54.30 -18.48 -14.04
C LEU A 23 -53.20 -17.73 -14.84
N CYS A 24 -52.66 -18.24 -15.96
CA CYS A 24 -53.11 -18.03 -17.36
C CYS A 24 -53.45 -16.54 -17.63
N GLY A 25 -52.83 -15.78 -18.53
CA GLY A 25 -51.99 -16.05 -19.71
C GLY A 25 -52.49 -15.13 -20.83
N THR A 26 -51.60 -14.49 -21.60
CA THR A 26 -51.79 -14.12 -23.01
C THR A 26 -50.52 -13.46 -23.56
N ALA A 27 -50.07 -13.99 -24.69
CA ALA A 27 -48.99 -13.51 -25.53
C ALA A 27 -49.43 -12.35 -26.43
N VAL A 28 -48.50 -11.49 -26.84
CA VAL A 28 -48.53 -10.82 -28.16
C VAL A 28 -47.09 -10.68 -28.68
N LEU A 29 -46.90 -11.13 -29.93
CA LEU A 29 -45.73 -11.01 -30.79
C LEU A 29 -45.37 -9.54 -31.11
N GLY A 30 -44.11 -9.28 -31.44
CA GLY A 30 -43.72 -8.02 -32.07
C GLY A 30 -42.29 -7.96 -32.60
N LEU A 31 -42.08 -8.58 -33.77
CA LEU A 31 -41.11 -8.25 -34.82
C LEU A 31 -39.63 -7.99 -34.50
N ALA A 32 -38.82 -8.91 -35.05
CA ALA A 32 -37.46 -8.65 -35.51
C ALA A 32 -37.40 -7.53 -36.57
N MET A 33 -36.37 -6.69 -36.50
CA MET A 33 -35.75 -6.15 -37.70
C MET A 33 -34.23 -6.22 -37.58
N SER A 34 -33.70 -7.13 -38.37
CA SER A 34 -32.33 -7.25 -38.84
C SER A 34 -31.89 -6.02 -39.61
N MET A 35 -30.70 -5.49 -39.34
CA MET A 35 -29.85 -4.86 -40.35
C MET A 35 -28.38 -5.20 -40.07
N GLN A 36 -27.92 -6.30 -40.66
CA GLN A 36 -26.53 -6.41 -41.12
C GLN A 36 -26.44 -5.73 -42.49
N PRO A 37 -25.37 -4.98 -42.78
CA PRO A 37 -24.73 -5.01 -44.08
C PRO A 37 -23.66 -6.10 -44.06
N ALA A 38 -23.73 -6.97 -45.06
CA ALA A 38 -22.77 -8.04 -45.30
C ALA A 38 -21.79 -7.66 -46.43
N LEU A 39 -20.66 -8.39 -46.43
CA LEU A 39 -19.74 -8.66 -47.56
C LEU A 39 -18.75 -7.52 -47.89
N ALA A 40 -17.48 -7.74 -48.25
CA ALA A 40 -16.55 -8.87 -48.43
C ALA A 40 -15.15 -8.20 -48.55
N GLY A 41 -13.96 -8.76 -48.32
CA GLY A 41 -13.41 -10.08 -48.58
C GLY A 41 -11.88 -9.93 -48.72
N HIS A 42 -11.14 -10.90 -48.19
CA HIS A 42 -9.74 -11.30 -48.48
C HIS A 42 -8.54 -10.35 -48.23
N GLY A 43 -7.76 -10.70 -47.20
CA GLY A 43 -6.41 -11.26 -47.39
C GLY A 43 -5.22 -10.49 -46.82
N HIS A 44 -4.83 -10.74 -45.56
CA HIS A 44 -3.45 -11.11 -45.13
C HIS A 44 -3.32 -11.12 -43.59
N GLU A 45 -2.65 -12.15 -43.06
CA GLU A 45 -2.21 -12.31 -41.66
C GLU A 45 -1.22 -11.20 -41.23
N HIS A 46 -1.54 -10.49 -40.13
CA HIS A 46 -0.70 -10.29 -38.93
C HIS A 46 -1.18 -9.10 -38.06
N ARG A 47 -1.41 -9.37 -36.75
CA ARG A 47 -1.23 -8.50 -35.55
C ARG A 47 -2.04 -7.18 -35.36
N HIS A 48 -2.62 -7.07 -34.15
CA HIS A 48 -3.17 -5.91 -33.40
C HIS A 48 -4.56 -5.32 -33.75
N GLY A 49 -5.42 -5.19 -32.73
CA GLY A 49 -6.14 -3.93 -32.46
C GLY A 49 -7.68 -3.88 -32.54
N HIS A 50 -8.30 -3.88 -31.35
CA HIS A 50 -9.49 -3.11 -30.91
C HIS A 50 -10.93 -3.54 -31.21
N GLY A 51 -11.64 -3.82 -30.11
CA GLY A 51 -13.06 -3.53 -29.90
C GLY A 51 -13.27 -3.16 -28.43
N HIS A 52 -13.51 -1.88 -28.16
CA HIS A 52 -13.63 -1.28 -26.83
C HIS A 52 -14.86 -1.78 -26.07
N GLY A 53 -14.64 -2.13 -24.80
CA GLY A 53 -15.62 -2.49 -23.81
C GLY A 53 -14.94 -3.44 -22.83
N TYR A 54 -14.84 -3.07 -21.56
CA TYR A 54 -14.49 -4.01 -20.49
C TYR A 54 -15.61 -5.06 -20.41
N GLY A 55 -15.62 -6.00 -21.35
CA GLY A 55 -16.43 -7.21 -21.34
C GLY A 55 -15.53 -8.34 -20.92
N HIS A 56 -15.71 -8.79 -19.68
CA HIS A 56 -15.38 -10.06 -19.01
C HIS A 56 -14.22 -11.01 -19.44
N ASP A 57 -13.53 -10.86 -20.58
CA ASP A 57 -12.69 -11.93 -21.14
C ASP A 57 -11.17 -11.65 -21.15
N ASP A 58 -10.70 -10.43 -20.82
CA ASP A 58 -9.26 -10.06 -20.89
C ASP A 58 -8.62 -9.57 -19.55
N PHE A 59 -9.27 -9.78 -18.40
CA PHE A 59 -8.65 -9.42 -17.12
C PHE A 59 -7.57 -10.44 -16.73
N ALA A 60 -6.31 -10.08 -16.92
CA ALA A 60 -5.19 -10.87 -16.41
C ALA A 60 -5.32 -11.02 -14.89
N THR A 61 -5.10 -12.22 -14.35
CA THR A 61 -5.10 -12.38 -12.89
C THR A 61 -4.00 -11.52 -12.28
N ILE A 62 -4.37 -10.62 -11.37
CA ILE A 62 -3.44 -9.72 -10.67
C ILE A 62 -3.37 -10.09 -9.19
N THR A 63 -2.18 -9.87 -8.61
CA THR A 63 -1.93 -10.06 -7.19
C THR A 63 -1.17 -8.85 -6.65
N PRO A 64 -1.43 -8.42 -5.40
CA PRO A 64 -0.87 -7.18 -4.86
C PRO A 64 0.66 -7.20 -4.71
N TYR A 65 1.27 -8.39 -4.66
CA TYR A 65 2.72 -8.52 -4.49
C TYR A 65 3.33 -9.31 -5.65
N ASN A 66 4.58 -8.98 -5.98
CA ASN A 66 5.39 -9.70 -6.93
C ASN A 66 6.80 -9.94 -6.38
N ARG A 67 7.22 -11.21 -6.32
CA ARG A 67 8.61 -11.57 -6.06
C ARG A 67 9.43 -11.37 -7.31
N VAL A 68 10.36 -10.43 -7.25
CA VAL A 68 11.21 -10.01 -8.36
C VAL A 68 12.52 -10.81 -8.37
N ALA A 69 13.08 -11.07 -7.19
CA ALA A 69 14.36 -11.76 -7.09
C ALA A 69 14.41 -12.70 -5.88
N ARG A 70 15.33 -13.67 -5.96
CA ARG A 70 15.79 -14.43 -4.79
C ARG A 70 17.31 -14.56 -4.80
N LEU A 71 17.91 -14.47 -3.63
CA LEU A 71 19.33 -14.64 -3.39
C LEU A 71 19.54 -15.83 -2.44
N PRO A 72 20.67 -16.55 -2.52
CA PRO A 72 20.94 -17.64 -1.61
C PRO A 72 21.19 -17.13 -0.19
N VAL A 73 20.72 -17.88 0.80
CA VAL A 73 21.14 -17.73 2.20
C VAL A 73 22.62 -18.01 2.37
N VAL A 74 23.20 -17.55 3.47
CA VAL A 74 24.57 -17.89 3.86
C VAL A 74 24.56 -19.25 4.55
N ARG A 75 25.49 -20.13 4.15
CA ARG A 75 25.65 -21.45 4.76
C ARG A 75 26.97 -21.55 5.49
N ASP A 76 26.97 -22.23 6.64
CA ASP A 76 28.16 -22.51 7.43
C ASP A 76 29.00 -23.66 6.81
N GLU A 77 30.09 -24.03 7.50
CA GLU A 77 31.00 -25.11 7.06
C GLU A 77 30.31 -26.48 6.97
N ASN A 78 29.19 -26.68 7.68
CA ASN A 78 28.39 -27.90 7.69
C ASN A 78 27.25 -27.88 6.66
N GLY A 79 27.15 -26.80 5.86
CA GLY A 79 26.07 -26.59 4.91
C GLY A 79 24.73 -26.21 5.55
N GLN A 80 24.69 -25.94 6.85
CA GLN A 80 23.51 -25.42 7.55
C GLN A 80 23.37 -23.92 7.32
N VAL A 81 22.18 -23.37 7.54
CA VAL A 81 21.96 -21.93 7.39
C VAL A 81 22.66 -21.18 8.53
N ASP A 82 23.53 -20.24 8.19
CA ASP A 82 24.02 -19.26 9.17
C ASP A 82 22.98 -18.14 9.23
N HIS A 83 22.09 -18.19 10.22
CA HIS A 83 20.98 -17.23 10.31
C HIS A 83 21.46 -15.80 10.57
N LYS A 84 22.55 -15.61 11.35
CA LYS A 84 23.11 -14.28 11.63
C LYS A 84 23.77 -13.69 10.40
N ALA A 85 24.58 -14.48 9.68
CA ALA A 85 25.21 -14.02 8.44
C ALA A 85 24.17 -13.82 7.32
N THR A 86 23.13 -14.64 7.27
CA THR A 86 22.01 -14.46 6.33
C THR A 86 21.27 -13.15 6.62
N TYR A 87 20.94 -12.88 7.88
CA TYR A 87 20.32 -11.61 8.28
C TYR A 87 21.21 -10.40 7.95
N ALA A 88 22.52 -10.49 8.21
CA ALA A 88 23.46 -9.45 7.82
C ALA A 88 23.50 -9.24 6.29
N LYS A 89 23.39 -10.32 5.51
CA LYS A 89 23.32 -10.26 4.04
C LYS A 89 22.02 -9.61 3.55
N VAL A 90 20.88 -9.82 4.23
CA VAL A 90 19.63 -9.11 3.94
C VAL A 90 19.84 -7.60 4.06
N GLN A 91 20.42 -7.14 5.17
CA GLN A 91 20.68 -5.71 5.40
C GLN A 91 21.66 -5.14 4.38
N ALA A 92 22.70 -5.90 4.02
CA ALA A 92 23.64 -5.50 2.98
C ALA A 92 22.98 -5.42 1.58
N ALA A 93 22.06 -6.33 1.26
CA ALA A 93 21.29 -6.28 0.02
C ALA A 93 20.37 -5.05 -0.03
N ALA A 94 19.67 -4.75 1.07
CA ALA A 94 18.83 -3.55 1.17
C ALA A 94 19.65 -2.28 0.99
N LEU A 95 20.82 -2.21 1.62
CA LEU A 95 21.74 -1.09 1.46
C LEU A 95 22.29 -0.99 0.03
N ALA A 96 22.58 -2.11 -0.64
CA ALA A 96 23.03 -2.10 -2.03
C ALA A 96 21.94 -1.57 -2.98
N LEU A 97 20.69 -2.00 -2.79
CA LEU A 97 19.55 -1.50 -3.56
C LEU A 97 19.31 0.00 -3.31
N ALA A 98 19.32 0.41 -2.04
CA ALA A 98 19.18 1.82 -1.66
C ALA A 98 20.28 2.69 -2.29
N ASN A 99 21.53 2.22 -2.26
CA ASN A 99 22.66 2.90 -2.88
C ASN A 99 22.48 3.06 -4.39
N TYR A 100 21.98 2.03 -5.06
CA TYR A 100 21.74 2.09 -6.50
C TYR A 100 20.74 3.20 -6.82
N VAL A 101 19.53 3.12 -6.25
CA VAL A 101 18.44 4.08 -6.54
C VAL A 101 18.78 5.51 -6.09
N ALA A 102 19.59 5.67 -5.05
CA ALA A 102 19.99 6.99 -4.58
C ALA A 102 21.07 7.67 -5.45
N ARG A 103 21.91 6.90 -6.16
CA ARG A 103 23.15 7.42 -6.77
C ARG A 103 23.25 7.24 -8.28
N TYR A 104 22.46 6.34 -8.86
CA TYR A 104 22.56 6.00 -10.27
C TYR A 104 21.38 6.54 -11.06
N LYS A 105 21.68 7.09 -12.24
CA LYS A 105 20.67 7.45 -13.25
C LYS A 105 20.28 6.21 -14.02
N ASP A 106 19.14 5.61 -13.69
CA ASP A 106 18.68 4.36 -14.30
C ASP A 106 18.60 4.47 -15.83
N SER A 107 18.18 5.63 -16.35
CA SER A 107 18.12 5.87 -17.80
C SER A 107 19.50 5.79 -18.47
N ALA A 108 20.57 6.15 -17.76
CA ALA A 108 21.95 6.05 -18.25
C ALA A 108 22.52 4.63 -18.11
N VAL A 109 22.09 3.87 -17.10
CA VAL A 109 22.57 2.51 -16.82
C VAL A 109 21.80 1.44 -17.61
N LEU A 110 20.48 1.53 -17.60
CA LEU A 110 19.55 0.57 -18.19
C LEU A 110 19.04 1.00 -19.58
N GLY A 111 19.21 2.26 -19.93
CA GLY A 111 18.82 2.82 -21.22
C GLY A 111 17.37 3.32 -21.25
N THR A 112 17.12 4.30 -22.12
CA THR A 112 15.82 4.98 -22.30
C THR A 112 14.74 4.13 -22.96
N THR A 113 15.09 2.93 -23.42
CA THR A 113 14.11 1.96 -23.93
C THR A 113 13.44 1.18 -22.80
N ILE A 114 14.12 1.09 -21.64
CA ILE A 114 13.60 0.46 -20.42
C ILE A 114 12.97 1.55 -19.55
N ILE A 115 13.75 2.58 -19.22
CA ILE A 115 13.30 3.72 -18.39
C ILE A 115 12.67 4.77 -19.30
N LYS A 116 11.34 4.84 -19.30
CA LYS A 116 10.58 5.80 -20.12
C LYS A 116 10.22 7.08 -19.35
N GLY A 117 10.18 7.01 -18.03
CA GLY A 117 9.94 8.15 -17.13
C GLY A 117 11.21 8.92 -16.80
N ASP A 118 11.19 9.58 -15.63
CA ASP A 118 12.41 10.15 -15.03
C ASP A 118 13.28 9.03 -14.44
N ASP A 119 14.46 9.35 -13.90
CA ASP A 119 15.23 8.37 -13.11
C ASP A 119 14.48 8.06 -11.79
N TRP A 120 14.57 6.82 -11.29
CA TRP A 120 14.00 6.46 -10.00
C TRP A 120 14.83 7.06 -8.88
N VAL A 121 14.16 7.52 -7.83
CA VAL A 121 14.80 8.12 -6.66
C VAL A 121 14.34 7.46 -5.38
N LEU A 122 15.26 7.40 -4.40
CA LEU A 122 15.01 6.80 -3.10
C LEU A 122 14.18 7.75 -2.23
N GLY A 123 12.99 7.29 -1.83
CA GLY A 123 12.10 7.96 -0.89
C GLY A 123 12.75 8.19 0.47
N GLY A 124 12.28 9.21 1.18
CA GLY A 124 12.83 9.61 2.49
C GLY A 124 14.20 10.30 2.47
N THR A 125 14.80 10.49 1.29
CA THR A 125 16.01 11.29 1.14
C THR A 125 15.71 12.77 0.85
N SER A 126 16.70 13.65 1.06
CA SER A 126 16.51 15.10 0.86
C SER A 126 16.17 15.44 -0.60
N LEU A 127 15.48 16.57 -0.81
CA LEU A 127 15.17 17.06 -2.15
C LEU A 127 16.43 17.26 -3.00
N ASN A 128 17.53 17.71 -2.39
CA ASN A 128 18.81 17.86 -3.08
C ASN A 128 19.37 16.52 -3.54
N CYS A 129 19.37 15.51 -2.66
CA CYS A 129 19.75 14.14 -3.01
C CYS A 129 18.91 13.63 -4.18
N ARG A 130 17.57 13.71 -4.13
CA ARG A 130 16.71 13.22 -5.22
C ARG A 130 16.94 13.94 -6.55
N LYS A 131 17.13 15.26 -6.55
CA LYS A 131 17.35 16.04 -7.78
C LYS A 131 18.72 15.83 -8.41
N THR A 132 19.74 15.53 -7.61
CA THR A 132 21.13 15.44 -8.07
C THR A 132 21.68 14.02 -8.07
N GLN A 133 20.96 13.08 -7.45
CA GLN A 133 21.40 11.73 -7.09
C GLN A 133 22.78 11.72 -6.41
N THR A 134 23.03 12.75 -5.60
CA THR A 134 24.25 12.88 -4.78
C THR A 134 23.86 12.82 -3.31
N CYS A 135 23.71 11.60 -2.81
CA CYS A 135 23.19 11.32 -1.47
C CYS A 135 24.28 10.83 -0.54
N THR A 136 24.26 11.29 0.72
CA THR A 136 25.19 10.81 1.74
C THR A 136 24.85 9.39 2.19
N ASP A 137 25.84 8.64 2.68
CA ASP A 137 25.60 7.29 3.21
C ASP A 137 24.60 7.31 4.39
N ALA A 138 24.62 8.38 5.19
CA ALA A 138 23.69 8.57 6.30
C ALA A 138 22.24 8.74 5.82
N GLU A 139 22.00 9.58 4.81
CA GLU A 139 20.67 9.74 4.20
C GLU A 139 20.17 8.41 3.62
N ILE A 140 21.03 7.68 2.89
CA ILE A 140 20.67 6.39 2.29
C ILE A 140 20.32 5.36 3.37
N SER A 141 21.14 5.26 4.41
CA SER A 141 20.91 4.30 5.50
C SER A 141 19.65 4.61 6.29
N GLN A 142 19.38 5.89 6.56
CA GLN A 142 18.14 6.34 7.20
C GLN A 142 16.91 6.20 6.31
N ALA A 143 17.10 6.12 4.99
CA ALA A 143 16.02 5.94 4.04
C ALA A 143 15.46 4.50 4.03
N ILE A 144 16.22 3.52 4.51
CA ILE A 144 15.79 2.12 4.62
C ILE A 144 14.90 1.97 5.86
N ILE A 145 13.65 1.57 5.64
CA ILE A 145 12.70 1.32 6.72
C ILE A 145 12.93 -0.09 7.24
N GLU A 146 13.23 -0.22 8.52
CA GLU A 146 13.37 -1.54 9.15
C GLU A 146 12.13 -1.87 10.00
N ILE A 147 11.33 -2.84 9.54
CA ILE A 147 10.08 -3.25 10.19
C ILE A 147 10.33 -4.54 11.00
N PRO A 148 10.07 -4.55 12.32
CA PRO A 148 10.33 -5.72 13.16
C PRO A 148 9.34 -6.85 12.86
N SER A 149 9.87 -8.01 12.50
CA SER A 149 9.11 -9.23 12.23
C SER A 149 8.80 -10.02 13.51
N PRO A 150 7.88 -11.00 13.46
CA PRO A 150 7.65 -11.90 14.59
C PRO A 150 8.78 -12.93 14.77
N GLU A 151 9.72 -13.04 13.83
CA GLU A 151 10.75 -14.07 13.82
C GLU A 151 12.05 -13.63 14.51
N PRO A 152 12.80 -14.58 15.12
CA PRO A 152 14.13 -14.30 15.63
C PRO A 152 15.16 -14.17 14.50
N ILE A 153 16.25 -13.45 14.74
CA ILE A 153 17.46 -13.48 13.89
C ILE A 153 18.09 -14.87 14.00
N ASP A 154 18.29 -15.36 15.23
CA ASP A 154 18.86 -16.67 15.53
C ASP A 154 17.82 -17.52 16.26
N PRO A 155 17.27 -18.58 15.62
CA PRO A 155 16.32 -19.48 16.27
C PRO A 155 16.97 -20.35 17.36
N ASN A 156 18.29 -20.33 17.50
CA ASN A 156 19.01 -21.02 18.57
C ASN A 156 19.35 -20.11 19.76
N ASP A 157 18.87 -18.87 19.76
CA ASP A 157 19.05 -17.96 20.90
C ASP A 157 18.44 -18.57 22.18
N PRO A 158 19.14 -18.54 23.33
CA PRO A 158 18.67 -19.18 24.56
C PRO A 158 17.28 -18.71 25.03
N ALA A 159 16.93 -17.43 24.84
CA ALA A 159 15.62 -16.94 25.25
C ALA A 159 14.53 -17.51 24.33
N TYR A 160 14.78 -17.56 23.03
CA TYR A 160 13.85 -18.14 22.07
C TYR A 160 13.66 -19.65 22.28
N LEU A 161 14.73 -20.39 22.58
CA LEU A 161 14.64 -21.82 22.88
C LEU A 161 13.92 -22.12 24.20
N ALA A 162 13.99 -21.22 25.18
CA ALA A 162 13.37 -21.43 26.49
C ALA A 162 11.85 -21.32 26.45
N ASP A 163 11.31 -20.31 25.75
CA ASP A 163 9.87 -20.02 25.76
C ASP A 163 9.33 -19.36 24.48
N GLY A 164 10.12 -19.27 23.41
CA GLY A 164 9.75 -18.61 22.16
C GLY A 164 9.86 -17.08 22.19
N THR A 165 10.41 -16.49 23.26
CA THR A 165 10.55 -15.03 23.36
C THR A 165 11.57 -14.49 22.38
N VAL A 166 11.13 -13.63 21.47
CA VAL A 166 12.01 -12.86 20.58
C VAL A 166 12.42 -11.55 21.28
N THR A 167 13.67 -11.50 21.72
CA THR A 167 14.24 -10.30 22.38
C THR A 167 14.49 -9.17 21.38
N ALA A 168 14.67 -7.94 21.86
CA ALA A 168 15.00 -6.80 21.00
C ALA A 168 16.31 -7.01 20.21
N ALA A 169 17.33 -7.62 20.83
CA ALA A 169 18.61 -7.90 20.19
C ALA A 169 18.52 -9.05 19.16
N ASN A 170 17.55 -9.95 19.33
CA ASN A 170 17.33 -11.08 18.44
C ASN A 170 16.10 -10.88 17.53
N THR A 171 15.53 -9.68 17.41
CA THR A 171 14.37 -9.45 16.54
C THR A 171 14.82 -9.29 15.09
N LYS A 172 14.39 -10.18 14.20
CA LYS A 172 14.64 -10.04 12.76
C LYS A 172 13.80 -8.87 12.23
N LYS A 173 14.41 -7.99 11.45
CA LYS A 173 13.71 -6.90 10.76
C LYS A 173 13.74 -7.10 9.25
N ALA A 174 12.60 -6.91 8.60
CA ALA A 174 12.54 -6.81 7.15
C ALA A 174 12.80 -5.36 6.72
N SER A 175 13.46 -5.19 5.58
CA SER A 175 13.80 -3.88 5.03
C SER A 175 12.77 -3.49 3.99
N VAL A 176 12.26 -2.27 4.02
CA VAL A 176 11.36 -1.68 3.02
C VAL A 176 12.00 -0.41 2.47
N LEU A 177 11.91 -0.23 1.16
CA LEU A 177 12.45 0.90 0.42
C LEU A 177 11.35 1.51 -0.44
N ASP A 178 11.33 2.83 -0.45
CA ASP A 178 10.38 3.62 -1.21
C ASP A 178 10.99 4.11 -2.51
N PHE A 179 10.38 3.74 -3.62
CA PHE A 179 10.82 4.10 -4.95
C PHE A 179 9.83 5.08 -5.57
N CYS A 180 10.34 6.21 -6.04
CA CYS A 180 9.53 7.21 -6.72
C CYS A 180 10.15 7.57 -8.06
N ASN A 181 9.33 7.55 -9.11
CA ASN A 181 9.65 8.17 -10.40
C ASN A 181 8.82 9.46 -10.50
N GLU A 182 9.47 10.61 -10.60
CA GLU A 182 8.79 11.91 -10.52
C GLU A 182 7.78 12.11 -11.67
N HIS A 183 8.08 11.59 -12.86
CA HIS A 183 7.19 11.63 -14.03
C HIS A 183 5.85 10.92 -13.75
N TYR A 184 5.91 9.64 -13.35
CA TYR A 184 4.72 8.84 -13.07
C TYR A 184 3.98 9.33 -11.82
N ALA A 185 4.69 9.78 -10.79
CA ALA A 185 4.07 10.33 -9.60
C ALA A 185 3.29 11.62 -9.90
N LYS A 186 3.82 12.51 -10.75
CA LYS A 186 3.08 13.72 -11.17
C LYS A 186 1.80 13.37 -11.95
N GLN A 187 1.85 12.34 -12.78
CA GLN A 187 0.70 11.83 -13.52
C GLN A 187 -0.36 11.26 -12.58
N ALA A 188 0.03 10.32 -11.71
CA ALA A 188 -0.84 9.68 -10.73
C ALA A 188 -1.51 10.68 -9.78
N LEU A 189 -0.77 11.70 -9.35
CA LEU A 189 -1.24 12.72 -8.41
C LEU A 189 -2.01 13.87 -9.08
N GLY A 190 -2.26 13.80 -10.39
CA GLY A 190 -2.96 14.87 -11.12
C GLY A 190 -2.19 16.19 -11.17
N VAL A 191 -0.86 16.16 -10.97
CA VAL A 191 0.01 17.33 -11.06
C VAL A 191 0.36 17.62 -12.52
N SER A 192 0.67 16.60 -13.30
CA SER A 192 0.92 16.69 -14.74
C SER A 192 -0.15 15.99 -15.57
N PRO A 193 -0.39 16.41 -16.82
CA PRO A 193 -1.26 15.70 -17.73
C PRO A 193 -0.79 14.26 -18.03
N ILE A 194 -1.77 13.39 -18.29
CA ILE A 194 -1.58 12.04 -18.83
C ILE A 194 -1.52 12.11 -20.35
N VAL A 195 -2.50 12.77 -20.97
CA VAL A 195 -2.59 12.99 -22.43
C VAL A 195 -3.13 14.39 -22.71
N GLY A 196 -2.45 15.13 -23.58
CA GLY A 196 -2.80 16.53 -23.88
C GLY A 196 -2.79 17.36 -22.59
N ASP A 197 -3.92 18.00 -22.30
CA ASP A 197 -4.12 18.77 -21.06
C ASP A 197 -4.89 17.99 -19.97
N ARG A 198 -5.30 16.74 -20.23
CA ARG A 198 -6.10 15.94 -19.28
C ARG A 198 -5.25 15.36 -18.17
N LYS A 199 -5.73 15.47 -16.94
CA LYS A 199 -5.10 15.02 -15.69
C LYS A 199 -6.04 14.07 -14.95
N ILE A 200 -5.49 13.25 -14.06
CA ILE A 200 -6.31 12.52 -13.08
C ILE A 200 -6.97 13.54 -12.15
N VAL A 201 -8.30 13.61 -12.18
CA VAL A 201 -9.09 14.49 -11.32
C VAL A 201 -8.97 14.02 -9.88
N ASN A 202 -8.69 14.93 -8.95
CA ASN A 202 -8.44 14.61 -7.53
C ASN A 202 -7.31 13.58 -7.32
N GLY A 203 -6.33 13.51 -8.22
CA GLY A 203 -5.26 12.51 -8.13
C GLY A 203 -4.46 12.56 -6.82
N TYR A 204 -4.43 13.71 -6.16
CA TYR A 204 -3.87 13.86 -4.81
C TYR A 204 -4.47 12.88 -3.80
N SER A 205 -5.72 12.43 -3.99
CA SER A 205 -6.42 11.53 -3.08
C SER A 205 -5.75 10.16 -3.02
N HIS A 206 -5.00 9.79 -4.05
CA HIS A 206 -4.25 8.53 -4.14
C HIS A 206 -2.87 8.59 -3.49
N THR A 207 -2.45 9.74 -2.95
CA THR A 207 -1.16 9.89 -2.28
C THR A 207 -0.86 8.78 -1.26
N PRO A 208 -1.82 8.28 -0.44
CA PRO A 208 -1.54 7.23 0.51
C PRO A 208 -1.16 5.87 -0.11
N ALA A 209 -1.40 5.65 -1.41
CA ALA A 209 -1.00 4.43 -2.12
C ALA A 209 0.35 4.60 -2.86
N LEU A 210 1.08 5.68 -2.57
CA LEU A 210 2.39 6.01 -3.13
C LEU A 210 3.35 6.33 -1.96
N PRO A 211 4.66 6.08 -2.10
CA PRO A 211 5.41 5.65 -3.29
C PRO A 211 5.35 4.13 -3.56
N CYS A 212 6.10 3.64 -4.56
CA CYS A 212 6.18 2.21 -4.82
C CYS A 212 7.10 1.53 -3.81
N GLU A 213 6.61 0.53 -3.08
CA GLU A 213 7.39 -0.17 -2.06
C GLU A 213 8.10 -1.42 -2.59
N VAL A 214 9.37 -1.57 -2.21
CA VAL A 214 10.18 -2.78 -2.42
C VAL A 214 10.71 -3.24 -1.07
N SER A 215 10.50 -4.52 -0.76
CA SER A 215 10.93 -5.13 0.48
C SER A 215 11.99 -6.21 0.27
N ILE A 216 12.90 -6.34 1.25
CA ILE A 216 13.92 -7.39 1.31
C ILE A 216 13.87 -8.06 2.68
N TRP A 217 13.72 -9.39 2.64
CA TRP A 217 13.59 -10.22 3.84
C TRP A 217 14.07 -11.65 3.56
N ASN A 218 14.16 -12.51 4.57
CA ASN A 218 14.58 -13.90 4.38
C ASN A 218 13.78 -14.90 5.21
N ASP A 219 13.63 -16.09 4.66
CA ASP A 219 13.36 -17.33 5.40
C ASP A 219 14.65 -18.17 5.50
N ASP A 220 14.51 -19.45 5.82
CA ASP A 220 15.63 -20.40 5.91
C ASP A 220 16.10 -20.92 4.54
N GLU A 221 15.36 -20.65 3.46
CA GLU A 221 15.69 -21.10 2.13
C GLU A 221 16.41 -20.03 1.31
N HIS A 222 15.88 -18.80 1.31
CA HIS A 222 16.38 -17.71 0.48
C HIS A 222 16.20 -16.34 1.16
N ILE A 223 16.93 -15.38 0.60
CA ILE A 223 16.62 -13.95 0.75
C ILE A 223 15.74 -13.57 -0.44
N TYR A 224 14.64 -12.87 -0.20
CA TYR A 224 13.68 -12.46 -1.23
C TYR A 224 13.68 -10.96 -1.41
N VAL A 225 13.41 -10.54 -2.65
CA VAL A 225 13.07 -9.17 -2.98
C VAL A 225 11.66 -9.17 -3.58
N ASP A 226 10.72 -8.65 -2.81
CA ASP A 226 9.31 -8.58 -3.14
C ASP A 226 8.91 -7.10 -3.33
N MET A 227 8.03 -6.78 -4.26
CA MET A 227 7.51 -5.42 -4.50
C MET A 227 5.99 -5.40 -4.49
N LEU A 228 5.39 -4.26 -4.17
CA LEU A 228 4.00 -4.01 -4.51
C LEU A 228 3.86 -4.04 -6.04
N ASP A 229 2.92 -4.85 -6.54
CA ASP A 229 2.69 -4.99 -7.98
C ASP A 229 1.88 -3.79 -8.49
N PRO A 230 2.46 -2.90 -9.32
CA PRO A 230 1.78 -1.69 -9.76
C PRO A 230 0.47 -1.97 -10.50
N ASN A 231 0.34 -3.10 -11.19
CA ASN A 231 -0.92 -3.46 -11.88
C ASN A 231 -2.06 -3.67 -10.87
N ALA A 232 -1.76 -4.36 -9.77
CA ALA A 232 -2.73 -4.63 -8.71
C ALA A 232 -3.02 -3.38 -7.90
N ILE A 233 -2.00 -2.62 -7.52
CA ILE A 233 -2.19 -1.37 -6.78
C ILE A 233 -3.01 -0.38 -7.59
N PHE A 234 -2.70 -0.16 -8.87
CA PHE A 234 -3.49 0.74 -9.69
C PHE A 234 -4.95 0.29 -9.79
N SER A 235 -5.19 -1.01 -10.01
CA SER A 235 -6.56 -1.55 -10.09
C SER A 235 -7.34 -1.38 -8.78
N LEU A 236 -6.71 -1.59 -7.62
CA LEU A 236 -7.37 -1.55 -6.31
C LEU A 236 -7.58 -0.12 -5.79
N PHE A 237 -6.61 0.77 -6.03
CA PHE A 237 -6.52 2.07 -5.37
C PHE A 237 -6.93 3.26 -6.25
N PHE A 238 -7.03 3.08 -7.57
CA PHE A 238 -7.38 4.12 -8.55
C PHE A 238 -8.67 3.77 -9.31
N THR A 239 -9.62 3.12 -8.63
CA THR A 239 -10.89 2.67 -9.24
C THR A 239 -11.74 3.83 -9.76
N ASP A 240 -11.72 4.98 -9.10
CA ASP A 240 -12.34 6.21 -9.59
C ASP A 240 -11.78 6.67 -10.95
N VAL A 241 -10.47 6.49 -11.18
CA VAL A 241 -9.83 6.78 -12.47
C VAL A 241 -10.32 5.80 -13.53
N LEU A 242 -10.35 4.50 -13.20
CA LEU A 242 -10.75 3.44 -14.12
C LEU A 242 -12.24 3.50 -14.52
N PHE A 243 -13.08 4.12 -13.69
CA PHE A 243 -14.50 4.34 -13.97
C PHE A 243 -14.84 5.80 -14.29
N SER A 244 -13.82 6.65 -14.46
CA SER A 244 -14.02 8.06 -14.77
C SER A 244 -14.61 8.26 -16.17
N ALA A 245 -15.25 9.42 -16.39
CA ALA A 245 -15.74 9.79 -17.71
C ALA A 245 -14.59 9.97 -18.73
N ASP A 246 -13.38 10.28 -18.28
CA ASP A 246 -12.21 10.45 -19.14
C ASP A 246 -11.77 9.14 -19.81
N MET A 247 -12.11 7.99 -19.22
CA MET A 247 -11.88 6.67 -19.85
C MET A 247 -12.70 6.46 -21.14
N ALA A 248 -13.65 7.33 -21.46
CA ALA A 248 -14.33 7.34 -22.76
C ALA A 248 -13.44 7.89 -23.90
N ASP A 249 -12.35 8.61 -23.57
CA ASP A 249 -11.36 9.04 -24.54
C ASP A 249 -10.33 7.92 -24.79
N PRO A 250 -10.18 7.43 -26.04
CA PRO A 250 -9.31 6.29 -26.31
C PRO A 250 -7.83 6.53 -25.96
N ALA A 251 -7.32 7.75 -26.15
CA ALA A 251 -5.92 8.05 -25.87
C ALA A 251 -5.66 8.13 -24.37
N PHE A 252 -6.61 8.69 -23.60
CA PHE A 252 -6.53 8.68 -22.14
C PHE A 252 -6.61 7.25 -21.59
N ALA A 253 -7.56 6.45 -22.07
CA ALA A 253 -7.73 5.06 -21.67
C ALA A 253 -6.48 4.20 -21.98
N GLU A 254 -5.86 4.37 -23.15
CA GLU A 254 -4.61 3.69 -23.51
C GLU A 254 -3.46 4.10 -22.58
N ALA A 255 -3.28 5.41 -22.35
CA ALA A 255 -2.22 5.89 -21.47
C ALA A 255 -2.37 5.42 -20.01
N ILE A 256 -3.61 5.36 -19.49
CA ILE A 256 -3.89 4.82 -18.16
C ILE A 256 -3.65 3.30 -18.11
N ALA A 257 -4.00 2.56 -19.16
CA ALA A 257 -3.76 1.11 -19.21
C ALA A 257 -2.27 0.75 -19.30
N ASP A 258 -1.46 1.58 -19.98
CA ASP A 258 -0.02 1.35 -20.18
C ASP A 258 0.83 1.73 -18.96
N LEU A 259 0.35 2.64 -18.12
CA LEU A 259 1.11 3.19 -17.00
C LEU A 259 1.54 2.12 -15.97
N PRO A 260 0.64 1.27 -15.42
CA PRO A 260 1.04 0.30 -14.39
C PRO A 260 2.03 -0.78 -14.90
N PRO A 261 1.83 -1.40 -16.09
CA PRO A 261 2.81 -2.35 -16.62
C PRO A 261 4.18 -1.72 -16.86
N GLN A 262 4.23 -0.47 -17.30
CA GLN A 262 5.48 0.26 -17.50
C GLN A 262 6.21 0.49 -16.17
N VAL A 263 5.50 1.00 -15.16
CA VAL A 263 6.06 1.20 -13.81
C VAL A 263 6.59 -0.13 -13.24
N LYS A 264 5.83 -1.21 -13.39
CA LYS A 264 6.24 -2.56 -12.97
C LYS A 264 7.53 -3.00 -13.66
N ALA A 265 7.63 -2.82 -14.97
CA ALA A 265 8.78 -3.25 -15.75
C ALA A 265 10.06 -2.49 -15.34
N GLU A 266 9.94 -1.19 -15.09
CA GLU A 266 11.08 -0.36 -14.68
C GLU A 266 11.59 -0.72 -13.28
N ILE A 267 10.70 -0.82 -12.27
CA ILE A 267 11.10 -1.21 -10.91
C ILE A 267 11.80 -2.56 -10.92
N ARG A 268 11.28 -3.53 -11.70
CA ARG A 268 11.93 -4.83 -11.84
C ARG A 268 13.31 -4.74 -12.46
N ALA A 269 13.49 -3.92 -13.49
CA ALA A 269 14.79 -3.75 -14.13
C ALA A 269 15.81 -3.15 -13.14
N VAL A 270 15.41 -2.13 -12.38
CA VAL A 270 16.21 -1.50 -11.31
C VAL A 270 16.61 -2.54 -10.25
N VAL A 271 15.63 -3.25 -9.69
CA VAL A 271 15.87 -4.27 -8.65
C VAL A 271 16.79 -5.38 -9.16
N LEU A 272 16.52 -5.94 -10.34
CA LEU A 272 17.31 -7.05 -10.87
C LEU A 272 18.74 -6.64 -11.20
N HIS A 273 18.94 -5.43 -11.71
CA HIS A 273 20.27 -4.91 -11.95
C HIS A 273 21.06 -4.77 -10.64
N ALA A 274 20.51 -4.04 -9.66
CA ALA A 274 21.16 -3.82 -8.37
C ALA A 274 21.46 -5.14 -7.63
N MET A 275 20.53 -6.10 -7.64
CA MET A 275 20.72 -7.39 -6.95
C MET A 275 21.70 -8.31 -7.67
N THR A 276 21.80 -8.24 -9.00
CA THR A 276 22.79 -9.03 -9.77
C THR A 276 24.20 -8.50 -9.56
N GLU A 277 24.36 -7.17 -9.47
CA GLU A 277 25.65 -6.55 -9.12
C GLU A 277 26.06 -6.87 -7.67
N PHE A 278 25.08 -6.88 -6.74
CA PHE A 278 25.33 -7.22 -5.33
C PHE A 278 25.71 -8.71 -5.13
N ASP A 279 25.00 -9.63 -5.79
CA ASP A 279 25.27 -11.06 -5.74
C ASP A 279 25.04 -11.70 -7.12
N ALA A 280 26.11 -12.16 -7.75
CA ALA A 280 26.06 -12.83 -9.05
C ALA A 280 25.23 -14.13 -9.05
N LYS A 281 24.87 -14.67 -7.87
CA LYS A 281 23.98 -15.84 -7.73
C LYS A 281 22.50 -15.46 -7.65
N THR A 282 22.16 -14.17 -7.68
CA THR A 282 20.78 -13.69 -7.76
C THR A 282 20.02 -14.39 -8.89
N LYS A 283 18.80 -14.82 -8.58
CA LYS A 283 17.88 -15.40 -9.56
C LYS A 283 16.71 -14.46 -9.77
N VAL A 284 16.46 -14.17 -11.04
CA VAL A 284 15.23 -13.52 -11.48
C VAL A 284 14.05 -14.41 -11.13
N VAL A 285 13.04 -13.81 -10.53
CA VAL A 285 11.76 -14.45 -10.21
C VAL A 285 10.64 -13.60 -10.78
N ASP A 286 9.52 -14.24 -11.08
CA ASP A 286 8.26 -13.56 -11.38
C ASP A 286 7.11 -14.33 -10.73
N LYS A 287 7.07 -14.27 -9.40
CA LYS A 287 6.07 -15.02 -8.63
C LYS A 287 5.05 -14.04 -8.09
N GLN A 288 3.81 -14.20 -8.54
CA GLN A 288 2.63 -13.56 -7.96
C GLN A 288 2.40 -14.08 -6.53
N LEU A 289 2.19 -13.17 -5.59
CA LEU A 289 2.00 -13.44 -4.17
C LEU A 289 0.79 -12.62 -3.64
N GLY A 290 0.10 -13.13 -2.63
CA GLY A 290 -1.11 -12.51 -2.08
C GLY A 290 -2.41 -12.97 -2.74
N PRO A 291 -3.53 -12.30 -2.42
CA PRO A 291 -4.84 -12.59 -2.99
C PRO A 291 -4.86 -12.40 -4.51
N LYS A 292 -5.68 -13.21 -5.18
CA LYS A 292 -5.81 -13.22 -6.64
C LYS A 292 -7.13 -12.59 -7.05
N TYR A 293 -7.03 -11.47 -7.77
CA TYR A 293 -8.15 -10.84 -8.45
C TYR A 293 -8.18 -11.32 -9.89
N ARG A 294 -9.34 -11.76 -10.35
CA ARG A 294 -9.54 -12.36 -11.68
C ARG A 294 -10.47 -11.56 -12.58
N SER A 295 -11.02 -10.46 -12.06
CA SER A 295 -11.96 -9.60 -12.78
C SER A 295 -12.04 -8.24 -12.10
N MET A 296 -12.48 -7.23 -12.85
CA MET A 296 -12.71 -5.90 -12.28
C MET A 296 -13.91 -5.90 -11.32
N GLU A 297 -14.88 -6.80 -11.51
CA GLU A 297 -16.02 -6.97 -10.60
C GLU A 297 -15.56 -7.37 -9.20
N GLN A 298 -14.55 -8.24 -9.09
CA GLN A 298 -13.97 -8.61 -7.80
C GLN A 298 -13.24 -7.43 -7.14
N VAL A 299 -12.55 -6.61 -7.92
CA VAL A 299 -11.91 -5.38 -7.42
C VAL A 299 -12.96 -4.40 -6.89
N VAL A 300 -14.03 -4.18 -7.65
CA VAL A 300 -15.18 -3.36 -7.25
C VAL A 300 -15.83 -3.90 -5.98
N GLU A 301 -15.99 -5.21 -5.85
CA GLU A 301 -16.56 -5.84 -4.65
C GLU A 301 -15.71 -5.59 -3.40
N VAL A 302 -14.37 -5.65 -3.52
CA VAL A 302 -13.47 -5.33 -2.40
C VAL A 302 -13.64 -3.87 -1.96
N VAL A 303 -13.66 -2.93 -2.92
CA VAL A 303 -13.86 -1.50 -2.61
C VAL A 303 -15.25 -1.28 -2.01
N ALA A 304 -16.30 -1.87 -2.58
CA ALA A 304 -17.68 -1.72 -2.12
C ALA A 304 -17.92 -2.29 -0.71
N ASN A 305 -17.18 -3.33 -0.34
CA ASN A 305 -17.25 -3.95 0.98
C ASN A 305 -16.39 -3.24 2.03
N SER A 306 -15.58 -2.24 1.65
CA SER A 306 -14.84 -1.43 2.62
C SER A 306 -15.79 -0.48 3.37
N PRO A 307 -15.55 -0.13 4.65
CA PRO A 307 -16.44 0.71 5.44
C PRO A 307 -16.73 2.09 4.82
N TYR A 308 -15.79 2.57 4.00
CA TYR A 308 -15.86 3.89 3.39
C TYR A 308 -16.17 3.85 1.89
N GLN A 309 -16.39 2.66 1.32
CA GLN A 309 -16.49 2.44 -0.13
C GLN A 309 -15.31 3.06 -0.89
N SER A 310 -14.14 2.98 -0.26
CA SER A 310 -12.92 3.65 -0.63
C SER A 310 -11.75 2.94 0.04
N PRO A 311 -10.58 2.89 -0.61
CA PRO A 311 -9.34 2.46 0.03
C PRO A 311 -8.77 3.50 1.01
N TYR A 312 -9.38 4.69 1.06
CA TYR A 312 -8.92 5.82 1.85
C TYR A 312 -10.02 6.38 2.75
N LEU A 313 -9.59 6.98 3.86
CA LEU A 313 -10.38 7.91 4.66
C LEU A 313 -9.75 9.30 4.59
N HIS A 314 -10.52 10.30 4.13
CA HIS A 314 -10.06 11.70 4.07
C HIS A 314 -10.79 12.56 5.08
N ILE A 315 -10.05 13.35 5.86
CA ILE A 315 -10.59 14.34 6.78
C ILE A 315 -10.05 15.72 6.41
N GLY A 316 -10.93 16.63 6.04
CA GLY A 316 -10.62 18.03 5.73
C GLY A 316 -10.75 18.92 6.97
N TYR A 317 -9.82 19.86 7.11
CA TYR A 317 -9.78 20.84 8.18
C TYR A 317 -9.65 22.25 7.60
N THR A 318 -10.33 23.21 8.23
CA THR A 318 -10.19 24.65 7.95
C THR A 318 -9.64 25.34 9.19
N LYS A 319 -8.89 26.44 9.01
CA LYS A 319 -8.47 27.25 10.16
C LYS A 319 -9.67 27.91 10.85
N ALA A 320 -9.58 28.04 12.17
CA ALA A 320 -10.62 28.66 12.98
C ALA A 320 -10.81 30.17 12.67
N ASP A 321 -9.76 30.83 12.19
CA ASP A 321 -9.77 32.24 11.77
C ASP A 321 -10.24 32.45 10.31
N GLY A 322 -10.50 31.37 9.57
CA GLY A 322 -10.91 31.40 8.16
C GLY A 322 -9.78 31.69 7.17
N ALA A 323 -8.52 31.77 7.61
CA ALA A 323 -7.39 31.98 6.71
C ALA A 323 -7.05 30.71 5.90
N ALA A 324 -6.45 30.91 4.73
CA ALA A 324 -5.94 29.85 3.85
C ALA A 324 -4.67 29.20 4.45
N PHE A 325 -4.33 27.98 4.02
CA PHE A 325 -3.15 27.26 4.52
C PHE A 325 -1.94 27.50 3.63
N SER A 326 -0.80 27.85 4.22
CA SER A 326 0.45 27.91 3.48
C SER A 326 1.10 26.52 3.36
N ALA A 327 1.90 26.32 2.30
CA ALA A 327 2.71 25.10 2.14
C ALA A 327 3.63 24.83 3.35
N ALA A 328 4.15 25.89 3.99
CA ALA A 328 4.95 25.78 5.21
C ALA A 328 4.14 25.21 6.39
N GLU A 329 2.87 25.62 6.52
CA GLU A 329 1.98 25.08 7.55
C GLU A 329 1.62 23.62 7.29
N SER A 330 1.37 23.21 6.04
CA SER A 330 1.18 21.79 5.69
C SER A 330 2.39 20.94 6.09
N THR A 331 3.59 21.43 5.78
CA THR A 331 4.84 20.75 6.18
C THR A 331 4.98 20.69 7.71
N ALA A 332 4.68 21.79 8.42
CA ALA A 332 4.76 21.86 9.86
C ALA A 332 3.75 20.93 10.56
N VAL A 333 2.51 20.85 10.05
CA VAL A 333 1.51 19.91 10.55
C VAL A 333 1.97 18.47 10.33
N THR A 334 2.51 18.17 9.15
CA THR A 334 3.03 16.83 8.84
C THR A 334 4.14 16.44 9.83
N GLN A 335 5.08 17.35 10.08
CA GLN A 335 6.14 17.13 11.07
C GLN A 335 5.59 17.00 12.51
N ALA A 336 4.53 17.74 12.86
CA ALA A 336 3.88 17.61 14.16
C ALA A 336 3.27 16.21 14.36
N ILE A 337 2.68 15.62 13.32
CA ILE A 337 2.15 14.24 13.37
C ILE A 337 3.30 13.24 13.58
N ILE A 338 4.39 13.37 12.82
CA ILE A 338 5.60 12.54 13.00
C ILE A 338 6.12 12.61 14.44
N ASN A 339 6.30 13.84 14.96
CA ASN A 339 6.83 14.05 16.30
C ASN A 339 5.87 13.53 17.39
N THR A 340 4.56 13.45 17.10
CA THR A 340 3.56 12.93 18.02
C THR A 340 3.68 11.41 18.19
N MET A 341 4.13 10.67 17.16
CA MET A 341 4.32 9.21 17.21
C MET A 341 5.66 8.76 17.78
N SER A 342 6.63 9.63 18.09
CA SER A 342 8.05 9.24 18.22
C SER A 342 8.68 8.75 16.90
N ILE A 343 10.01 8.57 16.89
CA ILE A 343 10.78 8.26 15.66
C ILE A 343 11.45 6.90 15.83
N ASN A 344 11.35 6.05 14.81
CA ASN A 344 12.00 4.74 14.79
C ASN A 344 13.54 4.86 14.90
N ASN A 345 14.19 3.85 15.49
CA ASN A 345 15.64 3.80 15.67
C ASN A 345 16.23 4.99 16.50
N THR A 346 15.41 5.64 17.32
CA THR A 346 15.86 6.64 18.31
C THR A 346 15.77 6.08 19.74
N PRO A 347 16.51 6.64 20.71
CA PRO A 347 16.43 6.21 22.11
C PRO A 347 15.03 6.33 22.74
N THR A 348 14.16 7.17 22.18
CA THR A 348 12.79 7.41 22.67
C THR A 348 11.72 6.66 21.86
N GLN A 349 12.11 5.75 20.98
CA GLN A 349 11.19 5.04 20.09
C GLN A 349 10.06 4.34 20.85
N GLY A 350 8.83 4.54 20.41
CA GLY A 350 7.62 3.95 20.98
C GLY A 350 7.17 4.54 22.32
N THR A 351 7.73 5.68 22.73
CA THR A 351 7.31 6.44 23.93
C THR A 351 6.81 7.82 23.49
N HIS A 352 5.60 8.19 23.92
CA HIS A 352 4.95 9.41 23.44
C HIS A 352 4.88 10.48 24.54
N PRO A 353 5.64 11.59 24.42
CA PRO A 353 5.63 12.64 25.44
C PRO A 353 4.35 13.48 25.45
N THR A 354 3.52 13.36 24.40
CA THR A 354 2.30 14.16 24.22
C THR A 354 1.24 13.83 25.28
N VAL A 355 0.63 14.87 25.86
CA VAL A 355 -0.47 14.77 26.82
C VAL A 355 -1.69 15.48 26.24
N VAL A 356 -2.82 14.76 26.12
CA VAL A 356 -4.09 15.26 25.58
C VAL A 356 -5.06 15.45 26.75
N ASN A 357 -5.46 16.69 27.04
CA ASN A 357 -6.39 17.01 28.12
C ASN A 357 -6.01 16.39 29.49
N GLY A 358 -4.71 16.45 29.83
CA GLY A 358 -4.17 15.86 31.06
C GLY A 358 -3.97 14.34 31.04
N THR A 359 -4.25 13.66 29.92
CA THR A 359 -4.04 12.21 29.74
C THR A 359 -2.86 11.94 28.81
N PRO A 360 -1.85 11.15 29.20
CA PRO A 360 -0.77 10.75 28.29
C PRO A 360 -1.30 10.06 27.04
N LEU A 361 -0.71 10.33 25.87
CA LEU A 361 -1.13 9.73 24.60
C LEU A 361 -1.08 8.19 24.67
N ASP A 362 -0.05 7.62 25.30
CA ASP A 362 0.09 6.17 25.51
C ASP A 362 -1.11 5.53 26.24
N SER A 363 -1.83 6.29 27.07
CA SER A 363 -2.99 5.77 27.82
C SER A 363 -4.27 5.69 26.99
N ILE A 364 -4.32 6.34 25.82
CA ILE A 364 -5.49 6.33 24.93
C ILE A 364 -5.26 5.53 23.64
N LEU A 365 -4.01 5.19 23.36
CA LEU A 365 -3.64 4.27 22.27
C LEU A 365 -3.84 2.82 22.69
N SER A 366 -3.89 1.93 21.71
CA SER A 366 -4.00 0.50 21.98
C SER A 366 -2.77 0.01 22.77
N PRO A 367 -2.95 -0.84 23.81
CA PRO A 367 -1.84 -1.30 24.64
C PRO A 367 -0.74 -1.96 23.82
N GLY A 368 0.51 -1.55 24.08
CA GLY A 368 1.71 -2.06 23.41
C GLY A 368 1.81 -1.70 21.92
N SER A 369 0.95 -0.82 21.40
CA SER A 369 1.04 -0.38 20.00
C SER A 369 2.36 0.31 19.72
N SER A 370 2.83 1.19 20.62
CA SER A 370 4.11 1.88 20.54
C SER A 370 4.37 2.41 19.13
N TRP A 371 3.38 3.12 18.57
CA TRP A 371 3.44 3.77 17.27
C TRP A 371 4.73 4.58 17.13
N ARG A 372 5.23 4.68 15.89
CA ARG A 372 6.47 5.37 15.52
C ARG A 372 6.32 5.85 14.09
N SER A 373 6.87 7.01 13.78
CA SER A 373 7.20 7.32 12.40
C SER A 373 8.41 6.49 11.98
N ALA A 374 8.33 5.83 10.82
CA ALA A 374 9.47 5.14 10.21
C ALA A 374 10.61 6.10 9.88
N ARG A 375 10.28 7.38 9.62
CA ARG A 375 11.20 8.45 9.24
C ARG A 375 11.13 9.64 10.19
N ALA A 376 12.22 10.39 10.30
CA ALA A 376 12.26 11.61 11.11
C ALA A 376 11.61 12.83 10.43
N THR A 377 11.42 12.78 9.11
CA THR A 377 10.91 13.88 8.29
C THR A 377 9.93 13.37 7.24
N PRO A 378 8.96 14.19 6.79
CA PRO A 378 7.98 13.78 5.79
C PRO A 378 8.60 13.40 4.44
N LEU A 379 8.05 12.37 3.80
CA LEU A 379 8.34 12.08 2.41
C LEU A 379 7.44 12.98 1.54
N THR A 380 8.03 13.88 0.74
CA THR A 380 7.25 14.80 -0.10
C THR A 380 7.24 14.35 -1.55
N LEU A 381 6.04 14.05 -2.04
CA LEU A 381 5.71 13.72 -3.42
C LEU A 381 5.33 14.98 -4.21
N PRO A 382 5.29 14.91 -5.56
CA PRO A 382 4.89 16.04 -6.40
C PRO A 382 3.55 16.64 -5.99
N GLY A 383 3.39 17.97 -6.14
CA GLY A 383 2.16 18.67 -5.75
C GLY A 383 2.08 19.05 -4.26
N ASN A 384 3.18 18.96 -3.52
CA ASN A 384 3.23 19.18 -2.06
C ASN A 384 2.35 18.18 -1.28
N ASN A 385 2.31 16.95 -1.77
CA ASN A 385 1.67 15.83 -1.10
C ASN A 385 2.68 15.21 -0.13
N HIS A 386 2.44 15.32 1.17
CA HIS A 386 3.36 14.80 2.19
C HIS A 386 2.87 13.47 2.72
N VAL A 387 3.74 12.46 2.74
CA VAL A 387 3.51 11.11 3.25
C VAL A 387 4.22 10.94 4.59
N ILE A 388 3.52 10.29 5.51
CA ILE A 388 4.00 9.86 6.82
C ILE A 388 3.82 8.35 6.88
N GLU A 389 4.91 7.65 7.12
CA GLU A 389 4.96 6.21 7.31
C GLU A 389 4.87 5.88 8.80
N ALA A 390 3.69 5.48 9.27
CA ALA A 390 3.39 5.13 10.65
C ALA A 390 3.51 3.62 10.87
N CYS A 391 4.38 3.20 11.79
CA CYS A 391 4.59 1.80 12.12
C CYS A 391 4.34 1.53 13.60
N SER A 392 3.47 0.57 13.89
CA SER A 392 3.35 -0.07 15.20
C SER A 392 4.00 -1.44 15.15
N PRO A 393 5.05 -1.73 15.95
CA PRO A 393 5.64 -3.07 16.02
C PRO A 393 4.62 -4.17 16.36
N LYS A 394 3.60 -3.86 17.15
CA LYS A 394 2.52 -4.81 17.48
C LYS A 394 1.75 -5.20 16.22
N TYR A 395 1.24 -4.23 15.47
CA TYR A 395 0.43 -4.49 14.28
C TYR A 395 1.26 -5.04 13.13
N ALA A 396 2.48 -4.54 12.93
CA ALA A 396 3.39 -5.04 11.91
C ALA A 396 3.77 -6.52 12.13
N LYS A 397 4.06 -6.93 13.37
CA LYS A 397 4.32 -8.34 13.70
C LYS A 397 3.12 -9.22 13.46
N MET A 398 1.90 -8.74 13.76
CA MET A 398 0.68 -9.49 13.46
C MET A 398 0.53 -9.65 11.94
N ALA A 399 0.58 -8.57 11.17
CA ALA A 399 0.52 -8.63 9.70
C ALA A 399 1.56 -9.59 9.10
N MET A 400 2.81 -9.54 9.55
CA MET A 400 3.86 -10.45 9.07
C MET A 400 3.71 -11.90 9.56
N SER A 401 2.92 -12.16 10.61
CA SER A 401 2.67 -13.52 11.09
C SER A 401 1.80 -14.34 10.15
N THR A 402 1.05 -13.70 9.24
CA THR A 402 0.31 -14.37 8.16
C THR A 402 1.17 -14.61 6.91
N GLY A 403 2.40 -14.12 6.91
CA GLY A 403 3.37 -14.27 5.84
C GLY A 403 4.30 -13.06 5.78
N LEU A 404 5.62 -13.31 5.80
CA LEU A 404 6.60 -12.21 5.78
C LEU A 404 6.52 -11.33 4.51
N HIS A 405 6.06 -11.89 3.39
CA HIS A 405 5.84 -11.12 2.15
C HIS A 405 4.81 -9.99 2.30
N HIS A 406 3.95 -10.03 3.32
CA HIS A 406 3.02 -8.94 3.62
C HIS A 406 3.72 -7.68 4.13
N VAL A 407 5.01 -7.73 4.47
CA VAL A 407 5.78 -6.54 4.84
C VAL A 407 5.85 -5.51 3.72
N THR A 408 5.66 -5.92 2.47
CA THR A 408 5.62 -4.99 1.33
C THR A 408 4.37 -4.13 1.26
N ALA A 409 3.39 -4.32 2.16
CA ALA A 409 2.23 -3.42 2.32
C ALA A 409 2.30 -2.66 3.66
N LEU A 410 3.50 -2.54 4.23
CA LEU A 410 3.77 -1.87 5.49
C LEU A 410 4.91 -0.88 5.25
N PRO A 411 4.93 0.28 5.95
CA PRO A 411 4.11 0.67 7.10
C PRO A 411 2.75 1.30 6.72
N CYS A 412 1.95 1.77 7.69
CA CYS A 412 0.71 2.48 7.38
C CYS A 412 1.00 3.89 6.88
N GLU A 413 0.26 4.36 5.89
CA GLU A 413 0.44 5.68 5.30
C GLU A 413 -0.62 6.68 5.78
N ILE A 414 -0.14 7.83 6.23
CA ILE A 414 -0.95 9.03 6.47
C ILE A 414 -0.42 10.10 5.53
N THR A 415 -1.30 10.85 4.89
CA THR A 415 -0.89 11.95 4.03
C THR A 415 -1.48 13.27 4.49
N VAL A 416 -0.73 14.34 4.25
CA VAL A 416 -1.16 15.71 4.51
C VAL A 416 -0.94 16.54 3.25
N GLN A 417 -1.96 17.27 2.84
CA GLN A 417 -1.94 18.12 1.66
C GLN A 417 -2.89 19.30 1.84
N ILE A 418 -2.70 20.34 1.05
CA ILE A 418 -3.66 21.44 0.94
C ILE A 418 -4.39 21.27 -0.38
N ILE A 419 -5.73 21.32 -0.34
CA ILE A 419 -6.57 21.30 -1.53
C ILE A 419 -7.30 22.61 -1.64
N ASP A 420 -7.44 23.09 -2.87
CA ASP A 420 -8.27 24.23 -3.21
C ASP A 420 -9.65 23.71 -3.59
N GLN A 421 -10.62 23.80 -2.66
CA GLN A 421 -11.96 23.22 -2.88
C GLN A 421 -12.79 23.99 -3.91
N ASP A 422 -12.53 25.30 -4.06
CA ASP A 422 -13.30 26.17 -4.96
C ASP A 422 -12.52 26.58 -6.22
N GLY A 423 -11.29 26.09 -6.37
CA GLY A 423 -10.45 26.23 -7.57
C GLY A 423 -9.98 27.67 -7.81
N ASN A 424 -10.13 28.55 -6.83
CA ASN A 424 -9.71 29.96 -6.89
C ASN A 424 -8.82 30.37 -5.71
N GLY A 425 -8.47 29.42 -4.83
CA GLY A 425 -7.58 29.60 -3.68
C GLY A 425 -8.22 30.27 -2.47
N SER A 426 -9.55 30.49 -2.47
CA SER A 426 -10.22 31.17 -1.35
C SER A 426 -10.70 30.21 -0.27
N LEU A 427 -10.89 28.92 -0.59
CA LEU A 427 -11.28 27.87 0.35
C LEU A 427 -10.27 26.72 0.37
N GLU A 428 -9.06 27.03 0.84
CA GLU A 428 -8.04 26.01 1.07
C GLU A 428 -8.38 25.14 2.28
N THR A 429 -8.38 23.83 2.06
CA THR A 429 -8.61 22.82 3.09
C THR A 429 -7.36 22.00 3.28
N LEU A 430 -6.89 21.89 4.53
CA LEU A 430 -5.88 20.91 4.88
C LEU A 430 -6.55 19.54 4.95
N VAL A 431 -6.12 18.60 4.12
CA VAL A 431 -6.66 17.25 4.10
C VAL A 431 -5.65 16.28 4.69
N VAL A 432 -6.07 15.58 5.74
CA VAL A 432 -5.36 14.40 6.25
C VAL A 432 -6.04 13.16 5.70
N SER A 433 -5.30 12.35 4.95
CA SER A 433 -5.79 11.07 4.43
C SER A 433 -5.12 9.92 5.15
N TYR A 434 -5.85 8.83 5.34
CA TYR A 434 -5.34 7.56 5.85
C TYR A 434 -5.52 6.52 4.76
N LEU A 435 -4.49 5.70 4.53
CA LEU A 435 -4.69 4.43 3.86
C LEU A 435 -5.52 3.53 4.80
N ASP A 436 -6.75 3.22 4.42
CA ASP A 436 -7.71 2.59 5.34
C ASP A 436 -7.27 1.16 5.66
N PRO A 437 -6.95 0.85 6.94
CA PRO A 437 -6.57 -0.50 7.33
C PRO A 437 -7.65 -1.54 7.01
N HIS A 438 -8.94 -1.18 6.98
CA HIS A 438 -9.99 -2.15 6.64
C HIS A 438 -9.88 -2.58 5.19
N PHE A 439 -9.67 -1.62 4.29
CA PHE A 439 -9.39 -1.91 2.90
C PHE A 439 -8.07 -2.66 2.75
N MET A 440 -6.98 -2.16 3.33
CA MET A 440 -5.64 -2.77 3.19
C MET A 440 -5.63 -4.25 3.58
N LEU A 441 -6.16 -4.58 4.76
CA LEU A 441 -6.18 -5.97 5.22
C LEU A 441 -7.15 -6.83 4.40
N SER A 442 -8.29 -6.30 3.94
CA SER A 442 -9.21 -7.08 3.10
C SER A 442 -8.71 -7.26 1.66
N ALA A 443 -7.99 -6.29 1.11
CA ALA A 443 -7.52 -6.28 -0.27
C ALA A 443 -6.15 -6.95 -0.45
N LEU A 444 -5.26 -6.82 0.53
CA LEU A 444 -3.87 -7.25 0.38
C LEU A 444 -3.53 -8.49 1.22
N PHE A 445 -4.42 -8.89 2.14
CA PHE A 445 -4.24 -10.04 3.05
C PHE A 445 -5.42 -11.02 2.95
N ALA A 446 -6.23 -10.97 1.89
CA ALA A 446 -7.36 -11.88 1.72
C ALA A 446 -6.97 -13.36 1.49
N ASP A 447 -5.69 -13.64 1.29
CA ASP A 447 -5.13 -14.99 1.10
C ASP A 447 -4.85 -15.75 2.40
N ILE A 448 -5.11 -15.14 3.56
CA ILE A 448 -4.98 -15.76 4.88
C ILE A 448 -6.14 -16.73 5.19
N SER A 449 -5.92 -17.64 6.14
CA SER A 449 -6.93 -18.60 6.60
C SER A 449 -8.14 -17.93 7.25
N GLU A 450 -9.28 -18.63 7.34
CA GLU A 450 -10.47 -18.08 7.99
C GLU A 450 -10.26 -17.85 9.50
N GLU A 451 -9.44 -18.70 10.13
CA GLU A 451 -8.99 -18.53 11.51
C GLU A 451 -8.19 -17.24 11.69
N GLU A 452 -7.26 -16.96 10.77
CA GLU A 452 -6.51 -15.70 10.75
C GLU A 452 -7.45 -14.52 10.49
N LYS A 453 -8.34 -14.57 9.50
CA LYS A 453 -9.33 -13.50 9.26
C LYS A 453 -10.14 -13.18 10.52
N ALA A 454 -10.58 -14.19 11.26
CA ALA A 454 -11.30 -14.00 12.51
C ALA A 454 -10.43 -13.31 13.58
N ALA A 455 -9.14 -13.68 13.70
CA ALA A 455 -8.19 -13.05 14.60
C ALA A 455 -7.87 -11.59 14.20
N PHE A 456 -7.85 -11.30 12.90
CA PHE A 456 -7.57 -9.98 12.36
C PHE A 456 -8.77 -9.04 12.32
N ALA A 457 -10.00 -9.54 12.37
CA ALA A 457 -11.22 -8.73 12.27
C ALA A 457 -11.25 -7.44 13.13
N PRO A 458 -10.80 -7.42 14.40
CA PRO A 458 -10.79 -6.18 15.20
C PRO A 458 -9.60 -5.26 14.91
N ILE A 459 -8.55 -5.76 14.24
CA ILE A 459 -7.27 -5.07 14.09
C ILE A 459 -7.36 -3.80 13.23
N PRO A 460 -8.03 -3.79 12.05
CA PRO A 460 -8.17 -2.59 11.25
C PRO A 460 -8.75 -1.39 12.00
N GLY A 461 -9.83 -1.61 12.77
CA GLY A 461 -10.46 -0.57 13.57
C GLY A 461 -9.56 -0.04 14.68
N ALA A 462 -8.76 -0.90 15.31
CA ALA A 462 -7.79 -0.51 16.32
C ALA A 462 -6.64 0.32 15.72
N ILE A 463 -6.12 -0.08 14.55
CA ILE A 463 -5.10 0.67 13.82
C ILE A 463 -5.63 2.06 13.47
N LEU A 464 -6.77 2.14 12.78
CA LEU A 464 -7.32 3.42 12.34
C LEU A 464 -7.65 4.34 13.52
N SER A 465 -8.22 3.79 14.60
CA SER A 465 -8.51 4.56 15.81
C SER A 465 -7.25 5.13 16.45
N ASP A 466 -6.17 4.36 16.55
CA ASP A 466 -4.91 4.84 17.09
C ASP A 466 -4.30 5.95 16.21
N LEU A 467 -4.25 5.75 14.88
CA LEU A 467 -3.72 6.74 13.94
C LEU A 467 -4.54 8.05 13.97
N GLN A 468 -5.87 7.96 14.08
CA GLN A 468 -6.72 9.15 14.26
C GLN A 468 -6.47 9.86 15.59
N LYS A 469 -6.23 9.13 16.69
CA LYS A 469 -5.86 9.75 17.99
C LYS A 469 -4.50 10.44 17.93
N VAL A 470 -3.52 9.83 17.26
CA VAL A 470 -2.21 10.44 17.00
C VAL A 470 -2.38 11.74 16.23
N VAL A 471 -3.08 11.72 15.10
CA VAL A 471 -3.30 12.92 14.29
C VAL A 471 -4.09 13.96 15.08
N ALA A 472 -5.16 13.58 15.77
CA ALA A 472 -5.93 14.49 16.60
C ALA A 472 -5.07 15.16 17.67
N ALA A 473 -4.21 14.40 18.35
CA ALA A 473 -3.26 14.94 19.33
C ALA A 473 -2.25 15.90 18.67
N ALA A 474 -1.73 15.54 17.49
CA ALA A 474 -0.83 16.40 16.74
C ALA A 474 -1.49 17.73 16.37
N LEU A 475 -2.70 17.68 15.81
CA LEU A 475 -3.45 18.86 15.39
C LEU A 475 -3.86 19.75 16.57
N THR A 476 -4.32 19.18 17.67
CA THR A 476 -4.85 19.93 18.83
C THR A 476 -3.79 20.43 19.81
N VAL A 477 -2.69 19.68 19.98
CA VAL A 477 -1.67 19.98 21.00
C VAL A 477 -0.38 20.50 20.37
N ASN A 478 0.06 19.91 19.27
CA ASN A 478 1.43 20.09 18.78
C ASN A 478 1.56 20.98 17.54
N SER A 479 0.49 21.18 16.77
CA SER A 479 0.55 21.91 15.49
C SER A 479 0.72 23.41 15.67
N GLY A 480 0.21 23.97 16.79
CA GLY A 480 0.12 25.42 17.01
C GLY A 480 -0.93 26.12 16.14
N ILE A 481 -1.74 25.38 15.37
CA ILE A 481 -2.77 25.93 14.48
C ILE A 481 -4.16 25.64 15.08
N ALA A 482 -4.96 26.69 15.27
CA ALA A 482 -6.35 26.54 15.67
C ALA A 482 -7.20 26.09 14.48
N LEU A 483 -7.82 24.92 14.58
CA LEU A 483 -8.62 24.29 13.52
C LEU A 483 -10.07 24.15 13.94
N ASN A 484 -10.98 24.29 12.98
CA ASN A 484 -12.37 23.84 13.13
C ASN A 484 -12.42 22.30 13.17
N PRO A 485 -13.50 21.70 13.72
CA PRO A 485 -13.69 20.25 13.66
C PRO A 485 -13.56 19.73 12.22
N GLY A 486 -12.79 18.65 12.05
CA GLY A 486 -12.58 18.05 10.74
C GLY A 486 -13.86 17.43 10.19
N ALA A 487 -14.03 17.52 8.87
CA ALA A 487 -15.15 16.92 8.15
C ALA A 487 -14.65 15.86 7.17
N ARG A 488 -15.38 14.75 7.05
CA ARG A 488 -15.03 13.71 6.07
C ARG A 488 -15.21 14.25 4.66
N ILE A 489 -14.21 14.02 3.82
CA ILE A 489 -14.29 14.19 2.36
C ILE A 489 -14.38 12.80 1.73
N SER A 490 -15.18 12.64 0.69
CA SER A 490 -15.34 11.36 -0.02
C SER A 490 -15.26 11.58 -1.51
N TYR A 491 -14.60 10.65 -2.21
CA TYR A 491 -14.54 10.59 -3.67
C TYR A 491 -15.30 9.35 -4.14
N LYS A 492 -15.83 9.41 -5.37
CA LYS A 492 -16.62 8.31 -5.93
C LYS A 492 -15.67 7.26 -6.53
N MET A 493 -15.30 6.26 -5.72
CA MET A 493 -14.43 5.14 -6.13
C MET A 493 -15.17 4.01 -6.86
N LEU A 494 -16.50 4.06 -6.91
CA LEU A 494 -17.35 3.02 -7.51
C LEU A 494 -18.09 3.56 -8.74
N PRO A 495 -18.43 2.71 -9.72
CA PRO A 495 -19.17 3.08 -10.93
C PRO A 495 -20.49 3.85 -10.72
#